data_AF-Q0EY27-F1
#
_entry.id   AF-Q0EY27-F1
#
_cell.length_a   1.000
_cell.length_b   1.000
_cell.length_c   1.000
_cell.angle_alpha   90.00
_cell.angle_beta   90.00
_cell.angle_gamma   90.00
#
_symmetry.space_group_name_H-M   'P 1'
#
loop_
_entity.id
_entity.type
_entity.pdbx_description
1 polymer ?
#
loop_
_entity_poly.entity_id
_entity_poly.type
_entity_poly.pdbx_seq_one_letter_code
_entity_poly.pdbx_strand_id
1 'polypeptide(L)'
;MALALLLGVSVPVGTSSNYSFGFQHACAADAVDGMKRLNLILKKLRDAMGSMKDFDELEKAGLDKKDVDRMRSAMKDKINQMMEDAIYAIRSL
;
A
#
# COMPACT_ATOMS: atom_id res chain seq x y z
N MET A 1 24.78 -15.23 -64.75
CA MET A 1 23.84 -14.22 -65.26
C MET A 1 22.84 -13.94 -64.17
N ALA A 2 22.87 -12.71 -63.65
CA ALA A 2 21.94 -12.20 -62.66
C ALA A 2 20.62 -11.81 -63.34
N LEU A 3 19.50 -11.99 -62.65
CA LEU A 3 18.39 -11.06 -62.78
C LEU A 3 17.61 -11.00 -61.46
N ALA A 4 17.84 -9.92 -60.74
CA ALA A 4 17.07 -9.49 -59.60
C ALA A 4 15.72 -8.95 -60.08
N LEU A 5 14.65 -9.29 -59.36
CA LEU A 5 13.35 -8.63 -59.49
C LEU A 5 13.01 -8.04 -58.11
N LEU A 6 13.34 -6.76 -57.98
CA LEU A 6 12.90 -5.85 -56.93
C LEU A 6 11.44 -5.47 -57.21
N LEU A 7 10.55 -5.77 -56.27
CA LEU A 7 9.27 -5.09 -56.13
C LEU A 7 9.11 -4.69 -54.66
N GLY A 8 9.10 -3.37 -54.41
CA GLY A 8 8.37 -2.79 -53.27
C GLY A 8 6.90 -3.19 -53.32
N VAL A 9 6.07 -3.01 -52.30
CA VAL A 9 5.86 -1.80 -51.50
C VAL A 9 5.08 -2.21 -50.23
N SER A 10 5.13 -1.34 -49.22
CA SER A 10 4.15 -1.10 -48.14
C SER A 10 4.08 -2.07 -46.96
N VAL A 11 4.67 -1.62 -45.86
CA VAL A 11 4.36 -2.01 -44.48
C VAL A 11 2.92 -1.58 -44.14
N PRO A 12 2.06 -2.45 -43.58
CA PRO A 12 0.82 -1.99 -42.98
C PRO A 12 1.15 -1.31 -41.64
N VAL A 13 0.98 0.01 -41.59
CA VAL A 13 0.85 0.76 -40.33
C VAL A 13 -0.39 0.18 -39.62
N GLY A 14 -0.15 -0.50 -38.49
CA GLY A 14 -1.23 -0.96 -37.61
C GLY A 14 -1.89 0.24 -36.94
N THR A 15 -2.96 0.76 -37.53
CA THR A 15 -3.90 1.63 -36.82
C THR A 15 -4.73 0.77 -35.87
N SER A 16 -4.31 0.70 -34.61
CA SER A 16 -5.09 0.13 -33.52
C SER A 16 -6.34 0.98 -33.30
N SER A 17 -7.48 0.54 -33.83
CA SER A 17 -8.79 1.10 -33.51
C SER A 17 -9.87 0.04 -33.77
N ASN A 18 -10.11 -0.80 -32.77
CA ASN A 18 -11.43 -1.37 -32.55
C ASN A 18 -11.67 -1.43 -31.04
N TYR A 19 -12.44 -0.44 -30.60
CA TYR A 19 -13.06 -0.36 -29.30
C TYR A 19 -14.04 -1.52 -29.14
N SER A 20 -13.70 -2.49 -28.30
CA SER A 20 -14.70 -3.33 -27.67
C SER A 20 -14.72 -2.97 -26.18
N PHE A 21 -15.78 -2.25 -25.84
CA PHE A 21 -16.14 -1.72 -24.54
C PHE A 21 -16.34 -2.90 -23.56
N GLY A 22 -15.26 -3.35 -22.93
CA GLY A 22 -15.25 -4.36 -21.89
C GLY A 22 -15.12 -3.73 -20.49
N PHE A 23 -15.84 -2.63 -20.22
CA PHE A 23 -15.99 -2.13 -18.87
C PHE A 23 -17.05 -2.96 -18.14
N GLN A 24 -16.70 -4.18 -17.71
CA GLN A 24 -17.44 -4.85 -16.66
C GLN A 24 -16.50 -5.53 -15.67
N HIS A 25 -16.51 -4.97 -14.45
CA HIS A 25 -16.13 -5.60 -13.18
C HIS A 25 -14.64 -5.82 -12.88
N ALA A 26 -13.91 -4.72 -12.67
CA ALA A 26 -12.72 -4.71 -11.79
C ALA A 26 -12.91 -3.88 -10.50
N CYS A 27 -14.06 -3.23 -10.29
CA CYS A 27 -14.26 -2.39 -9.09
C CYS A 27 -14.56 -3.16 -7.80
N ALA A 28 -14.87 -4.46 -7.85
CA ALA A 28 -15.26 -5.21 -6.65
C ALA A 28 -14.09 -5.95 -5.98
N ALA A 29 -13.05 -6.35 -6.73
CA ALA A 29 -11.93 -7.12 -6.18
C ALA A 29 -10.95 -6.23 -5.38
N ASP A 30 -10.62 -5.04 -5.89
CA ASP A 30 -9.74 -4.08 -5.20
C ASP A 30 -10.38 -3.51 -3.93
N ALA A 31 -11.70 -3.30 -3.91
CA ALA A 31 -12.40 -2.80 -2.72
C ALA A 31 -12.33 -3.80 -1.55
N VAL A 32 -12.43 -5.11 -1.82
CA VAL A 32 -12.31 -6.16 -0.80
C VAL A 32 -10.88 -6.25 -0.25
N ASP A 33 -9.86 -6.05 -1.09
CA ASP A 33 -8.46 -6.06 -0.65
C ASP A 33 -8.09 -4.80 0.14
N GLY A 34 -8.54 -3.63 -0.31
CA GLY A 34 -8.38 -2.36 0.40
C GLY A 34 -8.98 -2.43 1.81
N MET A 35 -10.16 -3.03 1.96
CA MET A 35 -10.83 -3.15 3.26
C MET A 35 -10.14 -4.15 4.19
N LYS A 36 -9.53 -5.23 3.66
CA LYS A 36 -8.67 -6.12 4.43
C LYS A 36 -7.40 -5.41 4.90
N ARG A 37 -6.75 -4.64 4.03
CA ARG A 37 -5.57 -3.84 4.37
C ARG A 37 -5.87 -2.83 5.46
N LEU A 38 -6.99 -2.11 5.36
CA LEU A 38 -7.44 -1.18 6.39
C LEU A 38 -7.63 -1.87 7.75
N ASN A 39 -8.34 -3.00 7.77
CA ASN A 39 -8.55 -3.77 9.00
C ASN A 39 -7.23 -4.22 9.64
N LEU A 40 -6.23 -4.61 8.83
CA LEU A 40 -4.90 -4.95 9.34
C LEU A 40 -4.17 -3.75 9.93
N ILE A 41 -4.24 -2.58 9.29
CA ILE A 41 -3.62 -1.35 9.80
C ILE A 41 -4.27 -0.96 11.14
N LEU A 42 -5.61 -0.97 11.22
CA LEU A 42 -6.35 -0.66 12.45
C LEU A 42 -6.03 -1.64 13.58
N LYS A 43 -5.92 -2.94 13.29
CA LYS A 43 -5.51 -3.94 14.28
C LYS A 43 -4.12 -3.62 14.84
N LYS A 44 -3.15 -3.39 13.95
CA LYS A 44 -1.78 -3.03 14.36
C LYS A 44 -1.75 -1.74 15.16
N LEU A 45 -2.56 -0.74 14.79
CA LEU A 45 -2.65 0.54 15.49
C LEU A 45 -3.12 0.35 16.93
N ARG A 46 -4.18 -0.45 17.12
CA ARG A 46 -4.67 -0.80 18.45
C ARG A 46 -3.61 -1.54 19.27
N ASP A 47 -2.93 -2.50 18.67
CA ASP A 47 -1.91 -3.29 19.35
C ASP A 47 -0.71 -2.40 19.74
N ALA A 48 -0.29 -1.46 18.88
CA ALA A 48 0.75 -0.47 19.17
C ALA A 48 0.37 0.50 20.31
N MET A 49 -0.89 0.94 20.36
CA MET A 49 -1.41 1.72 21.49
C MET A 49 -1.44 0.90 22.80
N GLY A 50 -1.67 -0.41 22.70
CA GLY A 50 -1.54 -1.34 23.83
C GLY A 50 -0.12 -1.36 24.40
N SER A 51 0.88 -1.50 23.51
CA SER A 51 2.29 -1.52 23.90
C SER A 51 2.77 -0.25 24.61
N MET A 52 2.11 0.89 24.42
CA MET A 52 2.44 2.10 25.18
C MET A 52 2.17 1.95 26.69
N LYS A 53 1.17 1.15 27.08
CA LYS A 53 0.89 0.85 28.49
C LYS A 53 1.92 -0.10 29.06
N ASP A 54 2.37 -1.07 28.26
CA ASP A 54 3.40 -2.02 28.66
C ASP A 54 4.71 -1.30 29.01
N PHE A 55 5.01 -0.16 28.37
CA PHE A 55 6.18 0.66 28.71
C PHE A 55 6.10 1.28 30.12
N ASP A 56 4.91 1.61 30.62
CA ASP A 56 4.73 2.06 32.01
C ASP A 56 5.01 0.91 33.00
N GLU A 57 4.69 -0.32 32.60
CA GLU A 57 4.98 -1.52 33.38
C GLU A 57 6.48 -1.83 33.38
N LEU A 58 7.18 -1.60 32.26
CA LEU A 58 8.64 -1.74 32.17
C LEU A 58 9.37 -0.73 33.08
N GLU A 59 8.91 0.53 33.14
CA GLU A 59 9.47 1.52 34.06
C GLU A 59 9.31 1.06 35.53
N LYS A 60 8.13 0.55 35.89
CA LYS A 60 7.87 -0.03 37.22
C LYS A 60 8.69 -1.28 37.51
N ALA A 61 9.00 -2.07 36.49
CA ALA A 61 9.86 -3.24 36.59
C ALA A 61 11.36 -2.89 36.70
N GLY A 62 11.71 -1.60 36.62
CA GLY A 62 13.07 -1.10 36.83
C GLY A 62 13.83 -0.75 35.55
N LEU A 63 13.15 -0.64 34.40
CA LEU A 63 13.76 -0.10 33.19
C LEU A 63 14.05 1.40 33.37
N ASP A 64 15.18 1.87 32.84
CA ASP A 64 15.55 3.28 32.95
C ASP A 64 14.54 4.17 32.23
N LYS A 65 14.08 5.21 32.93
CA LYS A 65 13.05 6.13 32.42
C LYS A 65 13.44 6.77 31.09
N LYS A 66 14.72 7.09 30.88
CA LYS A 66 15.18 7.69 29.63
C LYS A 66 14.98 6.75 28.45
N ASP A 67 15.20 5.46 28.66
CA ASP A 67 15.03 4.47 27.60
C ASP A 67 13.55 4.16 27.36
N VAL A 68 12.73 4.12 28.41
CA VAL A 68 11.25 4.07 28.31
C VAL A 68 10.72 5.26 27.51
N ASP A 69 11.19 6.48 27.80
CA ASP A 69 10.75 7.70 27.12
C ASP A 69 11.15 7.70 25.63
N ARG A 70 12.35 7.18 25.31
CA ARG A 70 12.78 6.98 23.91
C ARG A 70 11.88 5.99 23.18
N MET A 71 11.55 4.86 23.82
CA MET A 71 10.65 3.86 23.26
C MET A 71 9.25 4.44 23.06
N ARG A 72 8.74 5.23 24.03
CA ARG A 72 7.46 5.92 23.94
C ARG A 72 7.43 6.92 22.78
N SER A 73 8.50 7.69 22.61
CA SER A 73 8.62 8.63 21.48
C SER A 73 8.61 7.91 20.14
N ALA A 74 9.44 6.88 19.98
CA ALA A 74 9.50 6.10 18.75
C ALA A 74 8.17 5.40 18.42
N MET A 75 7.49 4.87 19.44
CA MET A 75 6.17 4.26 19.27
C MET A 75 5.12 5.29 18.87
N LYS A 76 5.16 6.48 19.46
CA LYS A 76 4.26 7.59 19.09
C LYS A 76 4.45 7.98 17.62
N ASP A 77 5.69 8.09 17.16
CA ASP A 77 5.98 8.38 15.76
C ASP A 77 5.47 7.26 14.84
N LYS A 78 5.60 6.00 15.26
CA LYS A 78 5.08 4.86 14.51
C LYS A 78 3.55 4.83 14.45
N ILE A 79 2.88 5.16 15.55
CA ILE A 79 1.41 5.30 15.62
C ILE A 79 0.95 6.39 14.64
N ASN A 80 1.63 7.54 14.63
CA ASN A 80 1.32 8.63 13.69
C ASN A 80 1.48 8.18 12.23
N GLN A 81 2.58 7.50 11.89
CA GLN A 81 2.78 6.95 10.54
C GLN A 81 1.66 5.99 10.14
N MET A 82 1.29 5.07 11.03
CA MET A 82 0.22 4.10 10.76
C MET A 82 -1.16 4.75 10.70
N MET A 83 -1.37 5.85 11.40
CA MET A 83 -2.60 6.65 11.32
C MET A 83 -2.72 7.33 9.95
N GLU A 84 -1.63 7.91 9.44
CA GLU A 84 -1.59 8.46 8.07
C GLU A 84 -1.80 7.36 7.01
N ASP A 85 -1.18 6.20 7.17
CA ASP A 85 -1.40 5.03 6.29
C ASP A 85 -2.86 4.58 6.30
N ALA A 86 -3.52 4.60 7.47
CA ALA A 86 -4.94 4.26 7.61
C ALA A 86 -5.83 5.30 6.90
N ILE A 87 -5.54 6.60 7.08
CA ILE A 87 -6.25 7.69 6.39
C ILE A 87 -6.10 7.53 4.87
N TYR A 88 -4.90 7.26 4.39
CA TYR A 88 -4.66 7.02 2.96
C TYR A 88 -5.44 5.81 2.46
N ALA A 89 -5.40 4.70 3.20
CA ALA A 89 -6.16 3.50 2.87
C ALA A 89 -7.67 3.80 2.78
N ILE A 90 -8.23 4.53 3.74
CA ILE A 90 -9.65 4.94 3.74
C ILE A 90 -9.98 5.81 2.52
N ARG A 91 -9.12 6.77 2.17
CA ARG A 91 -9.33 7.64 1.01
C ARG A 91 -9.24 6.91 -0.33
N SER A 92 -8.54 5.77 -0.36
CA SER A 92 -8.39 4.92 -1.55
C SER A 92 -9.47 3.84 -1.70
N LEU A 93 -10.37 3.71 -0.72
CA LEU A 93 -11.57 2.87 -0.81
C LEU A 93 -12.67 3.59 -1.60
#